data_AF-A0A2P4P642-F1
#
_entry.id   AF-A0A2P4P642-F1
#
_cell.length_a   1.000
_cell.length_b   1.000
_cell.length_c   1.000
_cell.angle_alpha   90.00
_cell.angle_beta   90.00
_cell.angle_gamma   90.00
#
_symmetry.space_group_name_H-M   'P 1'
#
loop_
_entity.id
_entity.type
_entity.pdbx_description
1 polymer ?
#
loop_
_entity_poly.entity_id
_entity_poly.type
_entity_poly.pdbx_seq_one_letter_code
_entity_poly.pdbx_strand_id
1 'polypeptide(L)'
;MAPTLRVTLIKPGTIVPELHYGPYSFYWWIISNENETLFPIRLGQQTKVCLNKVDFILTIQTGSGNNKLMPMYCCQSGLHVVTELSSIKAISTAYKNCFNTSTRYSGYQAMGTSSREKWRYAGSERLFDYHVKRRTLANANWKYFFTSWFKTENPIIELEPALHAIYPKGYEFSERELSAWQTMLKAVGATNITPWLSEESKRQLWTKSPNVKADKVAFAALYKSGFLTSIPKNMPNATHTFWMCFELALANNKKTPDGKRRILSIISNDFTYGELKQNLNVIFYSFALYVKF
;
A
#
# COMPACT_ATOMS: atom_id res chain seq x y z
N MET A 1 -19.93 -14.95 -30.73
CA MET A 1 -20.58 -13.83 -30.01
C MET A 1 -20.96 -14.31 -28.62
N ALA A 2 -20.41 -13.74 -27.56
CA ALA A 2 -20.86 -14.05 -26.20
C ALA A 2 -22.28 -13.47 -26.01
N PRO A 3 -23.23 -14.21 -25.42
CA PRO A 3 -24.59 -13.73 -25.24
C PRO A 3 -24.58 -12.49 -24.34
N THR A 4 -25.08 -11.36 -24.86
CA THR A 4 -25.28 -10.13 -24.09
C THR A 4 -26.28 -10.38 -22.98
N LEU A 5 -25.80 -10.41 -21.74
CA LEU A 5 -26.61 -10.53 -20.54
C LEU A 5 -27.52 -9.30 -20.42
N ARG A 6 -28.85 -9.49 -20.45
CA ARG A 6 -29.79 -8.43 -20.09
C ARG A 6 -29.83 -8.31 -18.57
N VAL A 7 -29.34 -7.17 -18.08
CA VAL A 7 -29.29 -6.87 -16.65
C VAL A 7 -30.16 -5.65 -16.36
N THR A 8 -31.03 -5.77 -15.37
CA THR A 8 -31.92 -4.70 -14.93
C THR A 8 -31.61 -4.37 -13.48
N LEU A 9 -31.35 -3.10 -13.17
CA LEU A 9 -31.23 -2.65 -11.79
C LEU A 9 -32.64 -2.58 -11.16
N ILE A 10 -32.88 -3.37 -10.12
CA ILE A 10 -34.13 -3.33 -9.34
C ILE A 10 -34.01 -2.28 -8.24
N LYS A 11 -32.93 -2.35 -7.46
CA LYS A 11 -32.66 -1.46 -6.33
C LYS A 11 -31.23 -0.96 -6.39
N PRO A 12 -30.97 0.36 -6.32
CA PRO A 12 -29.62 0.90 -6.44
C PRO A 12 -28.73 0.60 -5.23
N GLY A 13 -29.30 0.32 -4.05
CA GLY A 13 -28.52 0.15 -2.82
C GLY A 13 -27.93 1.45 -2.27
N THR A 14 -27.22 1.36 -1.15
CA THR A 14 -26.65 2.49 -0.40
C THR A 14 -25.14 2.41 -0.28
N ILE A 15 -24.48 3.56 -0.36
CA ILE A 15 -23.09 3.72 0.03
C ILE A 15 -23.07 3.94 1.54
N VAL A 16 -22.50 2.99 2.27
CA VAL A 16 -22.35 3.04 3.72
C VAL A 16 -20.94 3.50 4.05
N PRO A 17 -20.75 4.60 4.80
CA PRO A 17 -19.42 5.16 5.06
C PRO A 17 -18.42 4.17 5.66
N GLU A 18 -18.82 3.37 6.65
CA GLU A 18 -17.89 2.40 7.27
C GLU A 18 -17.43 1.32 6.28
N LEU A 19 -18.26 0.98 5.30
CA LEU A 19 -17.96 -0.05 4.31
C LEU A 19 -17.18 0.52 3.12
N HIS A 20 -17.54 1.71 2.64
CA HIS A 20 -17.02 2.25 1.37
C HIS A 20 -15.83 3.18 1.55
N TYR A 21 -15.63 3.71 2.74
CA TYR A 21 -14.53 4.62 3.09
C TYR A 21 -13.83 4.19 4.40
N GLY A 22 -14.13 3.00 4.92
CA GLY A 22 -13.43 2.44 6.08
C GLY A 22 -12.17 1.64 5.70
N PRO A 23 -11.49 1.03 6.68
CA PRO A 23 -10.27 0.25 6.45
C PRO A 23 -10.41 -0.92 5.46
N TYR A 24 -11.63 -1.37 5.22
CA TYR A 24 -11.97 -2.50 4.34
C TYR A 24 -12.65 -2.05 3.04
N SER A 25 -12.56 -0.76 2.69
CA SER A 25 -13.23 -0.20 1.51
C SER A 25 -12.84 -0.88 0.22
N PHE A 26 -11.61 -1.36 0.08
CA PHE A 26 -11.15 -2.02 -1.14
C PHE A 26 -12.01 -3.22 -1.57
N TYR A 27 -12.73 -3.87 -0.65
CA TYR A 27 -13.69 -4.92 -1.02
C TYR A 27 -14.99 -4.40 -1.63
N TRP A 28 -15.35 -3.15 -1.35
CA TRP A 28 -16.60 -2.50 -1.74
C TRP A 28 -16.47 -1.67 -3.02
N TRP A 29 -15.35 -1.80 -3.74
CA TRP A 29 -15.15 -1.18 -5.03
C TRP A 29 -14.67 -2.19 -6.07
N ILE A 30 -15.25 -2.15 -7.26
CA ILE A 30 -14.86 -2.97 -8.43
C ILE A 30 -14.20 -2.10 -9.48
N ILE A 31 -13.13 -2.61 -10.06
CA ILE A 31 -12.42 -1.97 -11.17
C ILE A 31 -13.00 -2.51 -12.48
N SER A 32 -13.47 -1.63 -13.37
CA SER A 32 -13.88 -2.03 -14.72
C SER A 32 -12.65 -2.37 -15.57
N ASN A 33 -12.67 -3.54 -16.21
CA ASN A 33 -11.57 -4.02 -17.06
C ASN A 33 -11.32 -3.15 -18.31
N GLU A 34 -12.30 -2.38 -18.75
CA GLU A 34 -12.18 -1.60 -20.00
C GLU A 34 -11.46 -0.27 -19.77
N ASN A 35 -11.66 0.35 -18.60
CA ASN A 35 -11.24 1.74 -18.33
C ASN A 35 -10.61 1.94 -16.94
N GLU A 36 -10.30 0.86 -16.22
CA GLU A 36 -9.77 0.85 -14.84
C GLU A 36 -10.56 1.73 -13.86
N THR A 37 -11.87 1.88 -14.10
CA THR A 37 -12.72 2.78 -13.32
C THR A 37 -13.24 2.08 -12.07
N LEU A 38 -13.13 2.71 -10.89
CA LEU A 38 -13.70 2.22 -9.64
C LEU A 38 -15.22 2.45 -9.58
N PHE A 39 -15.99 1.40 -9.35
CA PHE A 39 -17.44 1.43 -9.12
C PHE A 39 -17.77 0.94 -7.71
N PRO A 40 -18.63 1.63 -6.95
CA PRO A 40 -19.01 1.16 -5.63
C PRO A 40 -19.96 -0.03 -5.74
N ILE A 41 -19.69 -1.07 -4.96
CA ILE A 41 -20.61 -2.18 -4.69
C ILE A 41 -21.55 -1.68 -3.60
N ARG A 42 -22.81 -1.37 -3.92
CA ARG A 42 -23.69 -0.72 -2.94
C ARG A 42 -24.39 -1.75 -2.07
N LEU A 43 -24.41 -1.52 -0.75
CA LEU A 43 -25.11 -2.40 0.17
C LEU A 43 -26.62 -2.40 -0.12
N GLY A 44 -27.25 -3.57 -0.21
CA GLY A 44 -28.66 -3.71 -0.54
C GLY A 44 -28.99 -3.43 -2.02
N GLN A 45 -27.98 -3.30 -2.89
CA GLN A 45 -28.20 -3.23 -4.34
C GLN A 45 -28.81 -4.54 -4.84
N GLN A 46 -29.79 -4.44 -5.72
CA GLN A 46 -30.44 -5.58 -6.35
C GLN A 46 -30.41 -5.47 -7.87
N THR A 47 -29.88 -6.47 -8.55
CA THR A 47 -29.91 -6.58 -10.01
C THR A 47 -30.63 -7.86 -10.43
N LYS A 48 -31.43 -7.76 -11.49
CA LYS A 48 -32.06 -8.89 -12.17
C LYS A 48 -31.23 -9.26 -13.39
N VAL A 49 -30.94 -10.53 -13.56
CA VAL A 49 -30.34 -11.09 -14.77
C VAL A 49 -31.26 -12.18 -15.29
N CYS A 50 -31.65 -12.09 -16.56
CA CYS A 50 -32.43 -13.14 -17.19
C CYS A 50 -31.49 -14.13 -17.90
N LEU A 51 -31.48 -15.38 -17.44
CA LEU A 51 -30.67 -16.48 -17.98
C LEU A 51 -31.58 -17.64 -18.34
N ASN A 52 -31.52 -18.13 -19.58
CA ASN A 52 -32.41 -19.19 -20.07
C ASN A 52 -33.90 -18.93 -19.80
N LYS A 53 -34.33 -17.68 -19.96
CA LYS A 53 -35.72 -17.24 -19.68
C LYS A 53 -36.15 -17.35 -18.21
N VAL A 54 -35.20 -17.57 -17.29
CA VAL A 54 -35.42 -17.56 -15.84
C VAL A 54 -34.72 -16.35 -15.24
N ASP A 55 -35.40 -15.70 -14.31
CA ASP A 55 -34.88 -14.53 -13.62
C ASP A 55 -34.02 -14.92 -12.42
N PHE A 56 -32.82 -14.35 -12.34
CA PHE A 56 -31.91 -14.44 -11.22
C PHE A 56 -31.78 -13.06 -10.60
N ILE A 57 -32.09 -12.94 -9.31
CA ILE A 57 -31.99 -11.70 -8.55
C ILE A 57 -30.75 -11.76 -7.69
N LEU A 58 -29.78 -10.90 -7.99
CA LEU A 58 -28.56 -10.72 -7.21
C LEU A 58 -28.77 -9.58 -6.21
N THR A 59 -28.62 -9.87 -4.92
CA THR A 59 -28.69 -8.90 -3.82
C THR A 59 -27.33 -8.81 -3.12
N ILE A 60 -26.84 -7.58 -2.93
CA ILE A 60 -25.61 -7.32 -2.19
C ILE A 60 -25.93 -7.16 -0.71
N GLN A 61 -25.24 -7.93 0.14
CA GLN A 61 -25.37 -7.86 1.60
C GLN A 61 -24.00 -7.95 2.28
N THR A 62 -23.91 -7.66 3.57
CA THR A 62 -22.71 -7.94 4.36
C THR A 62 -22.62 -9.40 4.75
N GLY A 63 -21.42 -9.93 4.93
CA GLY A 63 -21.22 -11.28 5.46
C GLY A 63 -21.52 -11.41 6.96
N SER A 64 -21.28 -12.61 7.48
CA SER A 64 -21.36 -12.94 8.91
C SER A 64 -20.00 -13.42 9.42
N GLY A 65 -19.83 -13.44 10.75
CA GLY A 65 -18.57 -13.85 11.39
C GLY A 65 -17.36 -13.07 10.86
N ASN A 66 -16.36 -13.80 10.37
CA ASN A 66 -15.11 -13.24 9.85
C ASN A 66 -15.30 -12.39 8.58
N ASN A 67 -16.42 -12.55 7.86
CA ASN A 67 -16.69 -11.83 6.60
C ASN A 67 -17.63 -10.64 6.79
N LYS A 68 -17.86 -10.17 8.03
CA LYS A 68 -18.84 -9.13 8.36
C LYS A 68 -18.64 -7.81 7.59
N LEU A 69 -17.40 -7.49 7.21
CA LEU A 69 -17.05 -6.26 6.50
C LEU A 69 -16.85 -6.47 5.00
N MET A 70 -17.14 -7.66 4.48
CA MET A 70 -17.02 -8.00 3.06
C MET A 70 -18.41 -8.04 2.39
N PRO A 71 -18.50 -7.66 1.10
CA PRO A 71 -19.72 -7.86 0.34
C PRO A 71 -19.94 -9.36 0.06
N MET A 72 -21.15 -9.80 0.33
CA MET A 72 -21.67 -11.11 -0.05
C MET A 72 -22.72 -10.91 -1.14
N TYR A 73 -22.70 -11.82 -2.11
CA TYR A 73 -23.56 -11.82 -3.27
C TYR A 73 -24.59 -12.93 -3.09
N CYS A 74 -25.81 -12.54 -2.75
CA CYS A 74 -26.93 -13.44 -2.63
C CYS A 74 -27.65 -13.53 -3.98
N CYS A 75 -27.68 -14.70 -4.60
CA CYS A 75 -28.41 -14.93 -5.85
C CYS A 75 -29.64 -15.79 -5.55
N GLN A 76 -30.81 -15.29 -5.93
CA GLN A 76 -32.08 -15.98 -5.79
C GLN A 76 -32.70 -16.25 -7.16
N SER A 77 -33.19 -17.47 -7.36
CA SER A 77 -34.00 -17.87 -8.51
C SER A 77 -35.07 -18.86 -8.08
N GLY A 78 -36.33 -18.42 -8.06
CA GLY A 78 -37.43 -19.18 -7.45
C GLY A 78 -37.16 -19.49 -5.97
N LEU A 79 -37.14 -20.79 -5.64
CA LEU A 79 -36.85 -21.32 -4.29
C LEU A 79 -35.35 -21.49 -4.00
N HIS A 80 -34.50 -21.38 -5.02
CA HIS A 80 -33.06 -21.56 -4.85
C HIS A 80 -32.43 -20.24 -4.42
N VAL A 81 -31.75 -20.25 -3.27
CA VAL A 81 -30.99 -19.11 -2.74
C VAL A 81 -29.57 -19.56 -2.48
N VAL A 82 -28.61 -18.81 -3.00
CA VAL A 82 -27.18 -19.06 -2.81
C VAL A 82 -26.50 -17.77 -2.39
N THR A 83 -25.56 -17.86 -1.45
CA THR A 83 -24.76 -16.71 -1.02
C THR A 83 -23.27 -17.02 -1.20
N GLU A 84 -22.56 -16.18 -1.94
CA GLU A 84 -21.14 -16.38 -2.30
C GLU A 84 -20.34 -15.07 -2.21
N LEU A 85 -19.01 -15.18 -2.17
CA LEU A 85 -18.08 -14.03 -2.10
C LEU A 85 -17.88 -13.29 -3.44
N SER A 86 -18.47 -13.79 -4.52
CA SER A 86 -18.36 -13.22 -5.86
C SER A 86 -19.68 -13.33 -6.61
N SER A 87 -20.04 -12.30 -7.36
CA SER A 87 -21.24 -12.31 -8.21
C SER A 87 -21.22 -13.44 -9.25
N ILE A 88 -20.05 -13.75 -9.82
CA ILE A 88 -19.86 -14.86 -10.77
C ILE A 88 -20.26 -16.17 -10.11
N LYS A 89 -19.68 -16.42 -8.93
CA LYS A 89 -19.87 -17.68 -8.23
C LYS A 89 -21.31 -17.82 -7.74
N ALA A 90 -21.90 -16.74 -7.23
CA ALA A 90 -23.30 -16.71 -6.81
C ALA A 90 -24.24 -17.12 -7.96
N ILE A 91 -24.05 -16.51 -9.14
CA ILE A 91 -24.89 -16.75 -10.31
C ILE A 91 -24.65 -18.15 -10.88
N SER A 92 -23.39 -18.56 -11.07
CA SER A 92 -23.08 -19.89 -11.59
C SER A 92 -23.57 -21.02 -10.69
N THR A 93 -23.47 -20.87 -9.36
CA THR A 93 -23.98 -21.86 -8.41
C THR A 93 -25.51 -21.87 -8.40
N ALA A 94 -26.17 -20.71 -8.37
CA ALA A 94 -27.64 -20.64 -8.46
C ALA A 94 -28.16 -21.25 -9.77
N TYR A 95 -27.52 -20.93 -10.90
CA TYR A 95 -27.85 -21.48 -12.20
C TYR A 95 -27.68 -23.01 -12.23
N LYS A 96 -26.56 -23.53 -11.69
CA LYS A 96 -26.33 -24.97 -11.58
C LYS A 96 -27.42 -25.65 -10.75
N ASN A 97 -27.87 -25.02 -9.66
CA ASN A 97 -28.94 -25.57 -8.84
C ASN A 97 -30.28 -25.59 -9.58
N CYS A 98 -30.57 -24.58 -10.41
CA CYS A 98 -31.82 -24.52 -11.18
C CYS A 98 -31.86 -25.48 -12.37
N PHE A 99 -30.75 -25.67 -13.07
CA PHE A 99 -30.73 -26.36 -14.37
C PHE A 99 -29.85 -27.61 -14.40
N ASN A 100 -29.20 -27.97 -13.29
CA ASN A 100 -28.23 -29.05 -13.18
C ASN A 100 -27.10 -29.01 -14.25
N THR A 101 -26.78 -27.81 -14.76
CA THR A 101 -25.77 -27.58 -15.80
C THR A 101 -24.83 -26.47 -15.36
N SER A 102 -23.57 -26.53 -15.79
CA SER A 102 -22.55 -25.52 -15.47
C SER A 102 -22.36 -24.56 -16.64
N THR A 103 -22.42 -23.27 -16.35
CA THR A 103 -22.12 -22.19 -17.30
C THR A 103 -21.30 -21.11 -16.60
N ARG A 104 -20.34 -20.52 -17.32
CA ARG A 104 -19.52 -19.42 -16.83
C ARG A 104 -20.08 -18.11 -17.38
N TYR A 105 -20.67 -17.31 -16.50
CA TYR A 105 -21.13 -15.96 -16.85
C TYR A 105 -20.16 -14.90 -16.36
N SER A 106 -20.12 -13.78 -17.09
CA SER A 106 -19.38 -12.60 -16.68
C SER A 106 -20.10 -11.88 -15.54
N GLY A 107 -19.49 -11.87 -14.35
CA GLY A 107 -20.13 -11.33 -13.14
C GLY A 107 -20.12 -9.81 -13.04
N TYR A 108 -19.30 -9.11 -13.82
CA TYR A 108 -19.32 -7.65 -13.91
C TYR A 108 -20.50 -7.17 -14.77
N GLN A 109 -20.82 -7.89 -15.85
CA GLN A 109 -22.00 -7.63 -16.69
C GLN A 109 -23.28 -7.81 -15.86
N ALA A 110 -23.36 -8.89 -15.08
CA ALA A 110 -24.46 -9.19 -14.16
C ALA A 110 -24.79 -8.10 -13.11
N MET A 111 -23.84 -7.22 -12.81
CA MET A 111 -24.02 -6.10 -11.88
C MET A 111 -24.49 -4.80 -12.55
N GLY A 112 -24.70 -4.79 -13.87
CA GLY A 112 -25.24 -3.64 -14.61
C GLY A 112 -24.23 -2.52 -14.85
N THR A 113 -22.93 -2.80 -14.76
CA THR A 113 -21.85 -1.81 -14.82
C THR A 113 -21.36 -1.54 -16.25
N SER A 114 -22.26 -1.20 -17.17
CA SER A 114 -21.89 -0.78 -18.54
C SER A 114 -22.31 0.67 -18.78
N SER A 115 -21.55 1.65 -18.29
CA SER A 115 -21.62 3.04 -18.81
C SER A 115 -20.40 3.90 -18.42
N ARG A 116 -19.43 3.87 -19.34
CA ARG A 116 -18.59 4.95 -19.91
C ARG A 116 -18.20 6.17 -19.05
N GLU A 117 -16.91 6.20 -18.76
CA GLU A 117 -15.98 7.35 -18.73
C GLU A 117 -16.15 8.47 -17.68
N LYS A 118 -17.36 8.73 -17.18
CA LYS A 118 -17.60 9.89 -16.29
C LYS A 118 -17.13 9.74 -14.84
N TRP A 119 -16.67 8.55 -14.42
CA TRP A 119 -16.58 8.20 -13.00
C TRP A 119 -15.18 7.80 -12.49
N ARG A 120 -14.16 7.80 -13.37
CA ARG A 120 -12.74 7.46 -13.05
C ARG A 120 -12.17 8.23 -11.85
N TYR A 121 -12.64 9.45 -11.62
CA TYR A 121 -12.13 10.33 -10.57
C TYR A 121 -13.04 10.42 -9.33
N ALA A 122 -14.31 10.04 -9.44
CA ALA A 122 -15.29 10.26 -8.38
C ALA A 122 -15.08 9.38 -7.14
N GLY A 123 -14.57 8.15 -7.31
CA GLY A 123 -14.24 7.24 -6.21
C GLY A 123 -13.05 7.73 -5.38
N SER A 124 -11.92 7.99 -6.05
CA SER A 124 -10.69 8.46 -5.40
C SER A 124 -10.85 9.86 -4.80
N GLU A 125 -11.64 10.75 -5.41
CA GLU A 125 -11.91 12.08 -4.88
C GLU A 125 -12.72 12.04 -3.58
N ARG A 126 -13.71 11.14 -3.49
CA ARG A 126 -14.46 10.94 -2.23
C ARG A 126 -13.59 10.33 -1.14
N LEU A 127 -12.71 9.40 -1.48
CA LEU A 127 -11.76 8.82 -0.54
C LEU A 127 -10.77 9.88 -0.03
N PHE A 128 -10.24 10.73 -0.91
CA PHE A 128 -9.38 11.85 -0.52
C PHE A 128 -10.10 12.84 0.39
N ASP A 129 -11.32 13.24 0.00
CA ASP A 129 -12.16 14.16 0.77
C ASP A 129 -12.45 13.62 2.18
N TYR A 130 -12.68 12.32 2.30
CA TYR A 130 -12.98 11.67 3.56
C TYR A 130 -11.74 11.51 4.46
N HIS A 131 -10.62 11.05 3.91
CA HIS A 131 -9.45 10.69 4.72
C HIS A 131 -8.46 11.85 4.92
N VAL A 132 -8.16 12.60 3.86
CA VAL A 132 -6.95 13.44 3.78
C VAL A 132 -7.27 14.94 3.74
N LYS A 133 -8.31 15.37 3.02
CA LYS A 133 -8.58 16.79 2.71
C LYS A 133 -8.52 17.74 3.90
N ARG A 134 -9.03 17.33 5.07
CA ARG A 134 -9.05 18.16 6.29
C ARG A 134 -7.73 18.19 7.06
N ARG A 135 -6.74 17.41 6.63
CA ARG A 135 -5.48 17.15 7.35
C ARG A 135 -4.24 17.43 6.48
N THR A 136 -4.43 18.06 5.33
CA THR A 136 -3.37 18.37 4.37
C THR A 136 -3.46 19.79 3.86
N LEU A 137 -2.45 20.24 3.12
CA LEU A 137 -2.45 21.52 2.43
C LEU A 137 -3.54 21.55 1.34
N ALA A 138 -4.25 22.68 1.23
CA ALA A 138 -5.32 22.86 0.25
C ALA A 138 -4.85 22.67 -1.20
N ASN A 139 -3.57 22.91 -1.49
CA ASN A 139 -2.96 22.81 -2.81
C ASN A 139 -2.19 21.48 -3.06
N ALA A 140 -2.22 20.53 -2.13
CA ALA A 140 -1.57 19.23 -2.33
C ALA A 140 -2.20 18.50 -3.53
N ASN A 141 -1.39 18.24 -4.57
CA ASN A 141 -1.88 17.64 -5.81
C ASN A 141 -2.02 16.12 -5.70
N TRP A 142 -2.97 15.67 -4.88
CA TRP A 142 -3.24 14.25 -4.63
C TRP A 142 -3.59 13.48 -5.91
N LYS A 143 -4.26 14.13 -6.87
CA LYS A 143 -4.60 13.53 -8.17
C LYS A 143 -3.32 13.17 -8.93
N TYR A 144 -2.32 14.05 -8.93
CA TYR A 144 -1.02 13.77 -9.53
C TYR A 144 -0.32 12.60 -8.84
N PHE A 145 -0.28 12.57 -7.51
CA PHE A 145 0.33 11.47 -6.75
C PHE A 145 -0.18 10.09 -7.16
N PHE A 146 -1.51 9.90 -7.21
CA PHE A 146 -2.07 8.61 -7.61
C PHE A 146 -1.89 8.36 -9.11
N THR A 147 -2.14 9.34 -9.97
CA THR A 147 -2.02 9.12 -11.42
C THR A 147 -0.59 8.85 -11.88
N SER A 148 0.42 9.47 -11.26
CA SER A 148 1.82 9.19 -11.54
C SER A 148 2.21 7.79 -11.06
N TRP A 149 1.84 7.43 -9.82
CA TRP A 149 2.13 6.11 -9.27
C TRP A 149 1.41 4.98 -10.01
N PHE A 150 0.12 5.12 -10.35
CA PHE A 150 -0.59 4.07 -11.08
C PHE A 150 0.01 3.80 -12.46
N LYS A 151 0.55 4.84 -13.12
CA LYS A 151 1.24 4.72 -14.42
C LYS A 151 2.61 4.07 -14.34
N THR A 152 3.27 4.02 -13.19
CA THR A 152 4.60 3.43 -13.08
C THR A 152 4.51 1.90 -13.05
N GLU A 153 5.45 1.26 -13.73
CA GLU A 153 5.61 -0.20 -13.68
C GLU A 153 6.02 -0.67 -12.28
N ASN A 154 6.84 0.10 -11.58
CA ASN A 154 7.21 -0.17 -10.19
C ASN A 154 5.95 -0.05 -9.30
N PRO A 155 5.51 -1.14 -8.62
CA PRO A 155 4.35 -1.09 -7.75
C PRO A 155 4.65 -0.48 -6.38
N ILE A 156 5.91 -0.25 -6.05
CA ILE A 156 6.35 0.11 -4.71
C ILE A 156 6.82 1.56 -4.68
N ILE A 157 6.42 2.27 -3.64
CA ILE A 157 6.89 3.62 -3.31
C ILE A 157 7.40 3.68 -1.88
N GLU A 158 8.33 4.60 -1.66
CA GLU A 158 8.59 5.13 -0.33
C GLU A 158 7.64 6.31 -0.07
N LEU A 159 6.87 6.25 1.01
CA LEU A 159 5.71 7.13 1.21
C LEU A 159 6.08 8.61 1.27
N GLU A 160 6.96 9.01 2.18
CA GLU A 160 7.29 10.43 2.40
C GLU A 160 7.95 11.07 1.17
N PRO A 161 8.99 10.49 0.53
CA PRO A 161 9.54 11.04 -0.71
C PRO A 161 8.51 11.17 -1.83
N ALA A 162 7.62 10.17 -1.97
CA ALA A 162 6.56 10.22 -2.97
C ALA A 162 5.54 11.33 -2.66
N LEU A 163 5.22 11.57 -1.38
CA LEU A 163 4.39 12.70 -0.98
C LEU A 163 5.11 14.02 -1.24
N HIS A 164 6.38 14.18 -0.88
CA HIS A 164 7.14 15.41 -1.12
C HIS A 164 7.11 15.90 -2.57
N ALA A 165 6.92 15.01 -3.55
CA ALA A 165 6.74 15.39 -4.95
C ALA A 165 5.50 16.28 -5.20
N ILE A 166 4.52 16.28 -4.30
CA ILE A 166 3.29 17.07 -4.37
C ILE A 166 3.17 18.13 -3.24
N TYR A 167 4.25 18.37 -2.49
CA TYR A 167 4.34 19.38 -1.42
C TYR A 167 5.49 20.35 -1.67
N PRO A 168 5.49 21.52 -0.99
CA PRO A 168 6.63 22.43 -1.03
C PRO A 168 7.93 21.77 -0.55
N LYS A 169 9.06 22.22 -1.12
CA LYS A 169 10.39 21.75 -0.71
C LYS A 169 10.64 22.08 0.76
N GLY A 170 11.08 21.10 1.55
CA GLY A 170 11.33 21.25 2.98
C GLY A 170 10.07 21.18 3.87
N TYR A 171 8.92 20.81 3.32
CA TYR A 171 7.69 20.64 4.10
C TYR A 171 7.78 19.47 5.08
N GLU A 172 7.54 19.70 6.37
CA GLU A 172 7.53 18.63 7.38
C GLU A 172 6.11 18.11 7.62
N PHE A 173 5.90 16.81 7.42
CA PHE A 173 4.59 16.19 7.65
C PHE A 173 4.33 15.96 9.14
N SER A 174 3.14 16.33 9.60
CA SER A 174 2.69 15.91 10.94
C SER A 174 2.32 14.42 10.97
N GLU A 175 2.44 13.78 12.14
CA GLU A 175 2.01 12.39 12.32
C GLU A 175 0.53 12.16 11.93
N ARG A 176 -0.32 13.16 12.20
CA ARG A 176 -1.75 13.12 11.85
C ARG A 176 -1.97 13.15 10.34
N GLU A 177 -1.19 13.95 9.62
CA GLU A 177 -1.25 14.03 8.16
C GLU A 177 -0.75 12.72 7.53
N LEU A 178 0.40 12.19 7.99
CA LEU A 178 0.90 10.90 7.52
C LEU A 178 -0.10 9.78 7.79
N SER A 179 -0.71 9.74 8.98
CA SER A 179 -1.75 8.77 9.31
C SER A 179 -2.96 8.86 8.39
N ALA A 180 -3.33 10.07 7.96
CA ALA A 180 -4.40 10.28 7.00
C ALA A 180 -4.06 9.69 5.63
N TRP A 181 -2.84 9.93 5.13
CA TRP A 181 -2.35 9.35 3.90
C TRP A 181 -2.26 7.83 3.95
N GLN A 182 -1.77 7.25 5.05
CA GLN A 182 -1.73 5.80 5.24
C GLN A 182 -3.13 5.18 5.22
N THR A 183 -4.12 5.86 5.82
CA THR A 183 -5.51 5.41 5.81
C THR A 183 -6.08 5.44 4.39
N MET A 184 -5.82 6.52 3.66
CA MET A 184 -6.19 6.65 2.25
C MET A 184 -5.57 5.54 1.40
N LEU A 185 -4.29 5.24 1.59
CA LEU A 185 -3.59 4.18 0.87
C LEU A 185 -4.21 2.81 1.10
N LYS A 186 -4.53 2.46 2.35
CA LYS A 186 -5.29 1.22 2.67
C LYS A 186 -6.64 1.21 1.97
N ALA A 187 -7.32 2.35 1.96
CA ALA A 187 -8.67 2.45 1.42
C ALA A 187 -8.71 2.26 -0.12
N VAL A 188 -7.63 2.64 -0.82
CA VAL A 188 -7.46 2.38 -2.27
C VAL A 188 -6.83 1.01 -2.56
N GLY A 189 -6.62 0.17 -1.55
CA GLY A 189 -6.11 -1.20 -1.70
C GLY A 189 -4.58 -1.34 -1.68
N ALA A 190 -3.84 -0.27 -1.39
CA ALA A 190 -2.40 -0.36 -1.20
C ALA A 190 -2.05 -0.94 0.18
N THR A 191 -0.90 -1.61 0.28
CA THR A 191 -0.48 -2.27 1.52
C THR A 191 0.92 -1.81 1.94
N ASN A 192 1.11 -1.59 3.24
CA ASN A 192 2.42 -1.37 3.83
C ASN A 192 3.21 -2.71 3.86
N ILE A 193 4.41 -2.69 3.28
CA ILE A 193 5.33 -3.83 3.16
C ILE A 193 6.66 -3.58 3.88
N THR A 194 6.73 -2.56 4.72
CA THR A 194 7.92 -2.18 5.49
C THR A 194 8.39 -3.35 6.36
N PRO A 195 9.65 -3.81 6.21
CA PRO A 195 10.15 -4.98 6.94
C PRO A 195 10.81 -4.64 8.29
N TRP A 196 11.00 -3.36 8.59
CA TRP A 196 11.60 -2.87 9.84
C TRP A 196 10.57 -2.29 10.81
N LEU A 197 10.96 -2.17 12.07
CA LEU A 197 10.18 -1.53 13.12
C LEU A 197 10.34 0.00 13.08
N SER A 198 9.37 0.72 13.67
CA SER A 198 9.38 2.19 13.71
C SER A 198 10.56 2.80 14.46
N GLU A 199 11.10 2.05 15.42
CA GLU A 199 12.28 2.38 16.22
C GLU A 199 13.55 2.35 15.39
N GLU A 200 13.60 1.50 14.36
CA GLU A 200 14.73 1.37 13.45
C GLU A 200 14.71 2.46 12.37
N SER A 201 13.53 2.71 11.80
CA SER A 201 13.37 3.74 10.77
C SER A 201 11.91 4.16 10.64
N LYS A 202 11.70 5.47 10.47
CA LYS A 202 10.38 6.05 10.17
C LYS A 202 9.95 5.85 8.72
N ARG A 203 10.86 5.44 7.83
CA ARG A 203 10.58 5.25 6.40
C ARG A 203 9.55 4.14 6.20
N GLN A 204 8.65 4.34 5.24
CA GLN A 204 7.57 3.40 4.95
C GLN A 204 7.54 3.03 3.48
N LEU A 205 7.45 1.73 3.22
CA LEU A 205 7.28 1.16 1.89
C LEU A 205 5.85 0.70 1.69
N TRP A 206 5.24 1.12 0.59
CA TRP A 206 3.86 0.80 0.23
C TRP A 206 3.79 0.23 -1.18
N THR A 207 3.01 -0.84 -1.36
CA THR A 207 2.81 -1.49 -2.66
C THR A 207 1.36 -1.36 -3.13
N LYS A 208 1.19 -1.11 -4.43
CA LYS A 208 -0.09 -1.29 -5.16
C LYS A 208 -0.24 -2.68 -5.79
N SER A 209 0.74 -3.56 -5.60
CA SER A 209 0.74 -4.91 -6.19
C SER A 209 -0.39 -5.78 -5.63
N PRO A 210 -1.08 -6.57 -6.48
CA PRO A 210 -2.03 -7.57 -6.00
C PRO A 210 -1.34 -8.72 -5.24
N ASN A 211 -0.06 -8.99 -5.49
CA ASN A 211 0.70 -10.06 -4.84
C ASN A 211 1.48 -9.56 -3.61
N VAL A 212 0.75 -8.98 -2.67
CA VAL A 212 1.32 -8.39 -1.43
C VAL A 212 2.17 -9.39 -0.63
N LYS A 213 1.80 -10.68 -0.65
CA LYS A 213 2.54 -11.71 0.10
C LYS A 213 3.93 -11.93 -0.46
N ALA A 214 4.08 -11.99 -1.79
CA ALA A 214 5.39 -12.13 -2.42
C ALA A 214 6.26 -10.90 -2.13
N ASP A 215 5.70 -9.69 -2.26
CA ASP A 215 6.41 -8.44 -1.97
C ASP A 215 6.93 -8.41 -0.53
N LYS A 216 6.07 -8.74 0.46
CA LYS A 216 6.49 -8.79 1.88
C LYS A 216 7.62 -9.79 2.11
N VAL A 217 7.55 -10.98 1.52
CA VAL A 217 8.58 -12.02 1.68
C VAL A 217 9.89 -11.57 1.02
N ALA A 218 9.84 -11.02 -0.18
CA ALA A 218 11.02 -10.53 -0.90
C ALA A 218 11.70 -9.39 -0.14
N PHE A 219 10.95 -8.39 0.33
CA PHE A 219 11.50 -7.27 1.08
C PHE A 219 12.04 -7.70 2.45
N ALA A 220 11.36 -8.62 3.14
CA ALA A 220 11.89 -9.20 4.36
C ALA A 220 13.22 -9.95 4.12
N ALA A 221 13.33 -10.68 3.01
CA ALA A 221 14.57 -11.38 2.65
C ALA A 221 15.71 -10.38 2.34
N LEU A 222 15.44 -9.35 1.54
CA LEU A 222 16.40 -8.28 1.22
C LEU A 222 16.84 -7.50 2.47
N TYR A 223 15.91 -7.24 3.40
CA TYR A 223 16.22 -6.61 4.68
C TYR A 223 17.13 -7.48 5.55
N LYS A 224 16.76 -8.76 5.74
CA LYS A 224 17.56 -9.72 6.52
C LYS A 224 18.96 -9.92 5.97
N SER A 225 19.10 -9.92 4.65
CA SER A 225 20.39 -10.02 3.96
C SER A 225 21.19 -8.71 3.96
N GLY A 226 20.63 -7.62 4.50
CA GLY A 226 21.31 -6.34 4.64
C GLY A 226 21.41 -5.52 3.35
N PHE A 227 20.52 -5.75 2.37
CA PHE A 227 20.45 -4.93 1.14
C PHE A 227 19.54 -3.70 1.28
N LEU A 228 18.63 -3.68 2.26
CA LEU A 228 17.71 -2.56 2.51
C LEU A 228 18.14 -1.65 3.68
N THR A 229 19.37 -1.76 4.14
CA THR A 229 19.99 -0.79 5.06
C THR A 229 20.57 0.37 4.25
N SER A 230 20.64 1.57 4.85
CA SER A 230 21.27 2.76 4.23
C SER A 230 22.71 2.50 3.77
N ILE A 231 23.35 1.45 4.32
CA ILE A 231 24.65 0.94 3.89
C ILE A 231 24.56 -0.59 3.80
N PRO A 232 24.74 -1.20 2.62
CA PRO A 232 24.68 -2.65 2.46
C PRO A 232 25.77 -3.36 3.26
N LYS A 233 25.42 -4.40 4.03
CA LYS A 233 26.38 -5.12 4.92
C LYS A 233 27.57 -5.75 4.19
N ASN A 234 27.42 -6.03 2.91
CA ASN A 234 28.42 -6.76 2.10
C ASN A 234 29.24 -5.86 1.16
N MET A 235 29.12 -4.54 1.28
CA MET A 235 29.97 -3.61 0.53
C MET A 235 31.15 -3.18 1.43
N PRO A 236 32.42 -3.23 0.96
CA PRO A 236 33.56 -2.74 1.74
C PRO A 236 33.36 -1.25 2.00
N ASN A 237 32.90 -0.93 3.21
CA ASN A 237 32.49 0.40 3.60
C ASN A 237 33.54 0.98 4.56
N ALA A 238 34.25 2.02 4.10
CA ALA A 238 35.21 2.76 4.91
C ALA A 238 34.61 3.24 6.25
N THR A 239 33.31 3.55 6.30
CA THR A 239 32.60 3.95 7.54
C THR A 239 32.45 2.78 8.52
N HIS A 240 32.13 1.57 8.04
CA HIS A 240 32.00 0.40 8.90
C HIS A 240 33.36 -0.06 9.41
N THR A 241 34.36 -0.11 8.53
CA THR A 241 35.75 -0.37 8.91
C THR A 241 36.21 0.66 9.95
N PHE A 242 35.87 1.94 9.78
CA PHE A 242 36.18 3.02 10.73
C PHE A 242 35.62 2.75 12.12
N TRP A 243 34.32 2.45 12.23
CA TRP A 243 33.70 2.20 13.53
C TRP A 243 34.17 0.89 14.17
N MET A 244 34.44 -0.15 13.38
CA MET A 244 35.04 -1.39 13.88
C MET A 244 36.44 -1.16 14.44
N CYS A 245 37.31 -0.44 13.71
CA CYS A 245 38.63 -0.06 14.21
C CYS A 245 38.53 0.82 15.46
N PHE A 246 37.54 1.71 15.54
CA PHE A 246 37.30 2.56 16.71
C PHE A 246 36.90 1.74 17.95
N GLU A 247 35.99 0.78 17.80
CA GLU A 247 35.56 -0.13 18.88
C GLU A 247 36.71 -1.04 19.35
N LEU A 248 37.50 -1.59 18.41
CA LEU A 248 38.68 -2.40 18.74
C LEU A 248 39.74 -1.56 19.47
N ALA A 249 39.98 -0.33 19.01
CA ALA A 249 40.90 0.60 19.68
C ALA A 249 40.41 0.96 21.09
N LEU A 250 39.10 1.13 21.28
CA LEU A 250 38.49 1.32 22.60
C LEU A 250 38.70 0.11 23.52
N ALA A 251 38.40 -1.09 23.04
CA ALA A 251 38.50 -2.33 23.81
C ALA A 251 39.95 -2.68 24.19
N ASN A 252 40.90 -2.43 23.28
CA ASN A 252 42.32 -2.69 23.51
C ASN A 252 43.03 -1.58 24.31
N ASN A 253 42.37 -0.47 24.60
CA ASN A 253 42.94 0.64 25.35
C ASN A 253 43.02 0.32 26.86
N LYS A 254 44.05 -0.43 27.26
CA LYS A 254 44.43 -0.57 28.67
C LYS A 254 44.88 0.81 29.17
N LYS A 255 44.14 1.41 30.11
CA LYS A 255 44.49 2.67 30.77
C LYS A 255 45.92 2.58 31.33
N THR A 256 46.88 3.23 30.69
CA THR A 256 48.20 3.46 31.29
C THR A 256 48.10 4.58 32.34
N PRO A 257 49.06 4.69 33.28
CA PRO A 257 49.01 5.66 34.39
C PRO A 257 48.82 7.13 33.95
N ASP A 258 49.27 7.50 32.74
CA ASP A 258 49.13 8.86 32.20
C ASP A 258 47.79 9.11 31.46
N GLY A 259 46.90 8.12 31.40
CA GLY A 259 45.49 8.28 31.04
C GLY A 259 45.17 8.82 29.64
N LYS A 260 46.15 8.95 28.72
CA LYS A 260 45.93 9.57 27.41
C LYS A 260 46.63 8.83 26.26
N ARG A 261 45.98 7.77 25.73
CA ARG A 261 46.16 7.38 24.32
C ARG A 261 44.93 7.84 23.55
N ARG A 262 45.11 8.78 22.61
CA ARG A 262 44.04 9.29 21.76
C ARG A 262 43.61 8.15 20.82
N ILE A 263 42.39 7.64 20.98
CA ILE A 263 41.82 6.57 20.13
C ILE A 263 41.96 6.91 18.64
N LEU A 264 41.83 8.19 18.30
CA LEU A 264 42.03 8.71 16.95
C LEU A 264 43.43 8.46 16.39
N SER A 265 44.49 8.51 17.21
CA SER A 265 45.86 8.22 16.78
C SER A 265 46.11 6.73 16.58
N ILE A 266 45.28 5.86 17.16
CA ILE A 266 45.38 4.41 16.99
C ILE A 266 44.81 4.03 15.62
N ILE A 267 43.65 4.58 15.28
CA ILE A 267 42.97 4.28 14.02
C ILE A 267 43.50 5.09 12.84
N SER A 268 44.25 6.18 13.05
CA SER A 268 44.73 7.05 11.95
C SER A 268 45.69 6.36 10.97
N ASN A 269 46.28 5.22 11.33
CA ASN A 269 47.13 4.46 10.41
C ASN A 269 46.32 3.70 9.36
N ASP A 270 45.04 3.43 9.63
CA ASP A 270 44.17 2.61 8.79
C ASP A 270 43.25 3.46 7.89
N PHE A 271 43.28 4.79 8.04
CA PHE A 271 42.40 5.71 7.32
C PHE A 271 43.14 6.95 6.84
N THR A 272 42.79 7.43 5.66
CA THR A 272 43.21 8.75 5.18
C THR A 272 42.56 9.87 5.99
N TYR A 273 43.19 11.05 5.97
CA TYR A 273 42.63 12.24 6.60
C TYR A 273 41.21 12.57 6.10
N GLY A 274 40.95 12.38 4.80
CA GLY A 274 39.63 12.61 4.20
C GLY A 274 38.56 11.67 4.76
N GLU A 275 38.89 10.39 4.94
CA GLU A 275 37.99 9.39 5.51
C GLU A 275 37.72 9.64 7.00
N LEU A 276 38.74 9.99 7.77
CA LEU A 276 38.57 10.38 9.19
C LEU A 276 37.64 11.60 9.32
N LYS A 277 37.84 12.61 8.46
CA LYS A 277 37.05 13.85 8.46
C LYS A 277 35.59 13.59 8.11
N GLN A 278 35.32 12.78 7.09
CA GLN A 278 33.96 12.43 6.68
C GLN A 278 33.23 11.63 7.77
N ASN A 279 33.88 10.63 8.36
CA ASN A 279 33.25 9.76 9.35
C ASN A 279 32.98 10.43 10.71
N LEU A 280 33.81 11.41 11.09
CA LEU A 280 33.66 12.15 12.35
C LEU A 280 32.80 13.41 12.22
N ASN A 281 32.39 13.78 11.01
CA ASN A 281 31.54 14.93 10.70
C ASN A 281 32.04 16.26 11.31
N VAL A 282 33.37 16.50 11.32
CA VAL A 282 33.98 17.64 12.02
C VAL A 282 34.13 18.85 11.10
N ILE A 283 33.53 19.98 11.49
CA ILE A 283 33.63 21.27 10.78
C ILE A 283 34.97 21.95 11.13
N PHE A 284 35.53 22.67 10.15
CA PHE A 284 36.93 23.11 9.96
C PHE A 284 37.71 23.72 11.14
N TYR A 285 37.11 24.05 12.29
CA TYR A 285 37.76 24.91 13.29
C TYR A 285 38.37 24.23 14.53
N SER A 286 38.21 22.91 14.74
CA SER A 286 38.77 22.27 15.96
C SER A 286 39.77 21.12 15.74
N PHE A 287 39.87 20.55 14.54
CA PHE A 287 40.62 19.31 14.35
C PHE A 287 42.14 19.51 14.18
N ALA A 288 42.57 20.66 13.68
CA ALA A 288 44.00 20.98 13.48
C ALA A 288 44.80 21.06 14.81
N LEU A 289 44.12 21.20 15.96
CA LEU A 289 44.75 21.25 17.28
C LEU A 289 44.92 19.87 17.94
N TYR A 290 44.22 18.83 17.49
CA TYR A 290 44.19 17.52 18.15
C TYR A 290 44.90 16.38 17.40
N VAL A 291 45.30 16.59 16.15
CA VAL A 291 46.09 15.60 15.39
C VAL A 291 47.33 16.32 14.84
N LYS A 292 48.39 16.36 15.65
CA LYS A 292 49.75 16.56 15.10
C LYS A 292 50.21 15.20 14.61
N PHE A 293 50.47 15.09 13.31
CA PHE A 293 51.22 13.99 12.71
C PHE A 293 52.65 13.98 13.26
#